data_AF-A0A7K6BVR5-F1
#
_entry.id   AF-A0A7K6BVR5-F1
#
_cell.length_a   1.000
_cell.length_b   1.000
_cell.length_c   1.000
_cell.angle_alpha   90.00
_cell.angle_beta   90.00
_cell.angle_gamma   90.00
#
_symmetry.space_group_name_H-M   'P 1'
#
loop_
_entity.id
_entity.type
_entity.pdbx_description
1 polymer ?
#
loop_
_entity_poly.entity_id
_entity_poly.type
_entity_poly.pdbx_seq_one_letter_code
_entity_poly.pdbx_strand_id
1 'polypeptide(L)'
;QMGLGHEEGFGAPCLKCKEKCEGFELHYWRKICRNCKCGQEEHDIPSSNEEDRKVGKLFEDTKYTTLIAKLKNDGNPTYKRNVMILTNPVPAKKNISINTVTYEWAPPVQNQTLARQYMQMLPKEKQPVAGSEGAQYRKKQLAKQLPAHDQDPSKCHELSPSEVKLMEQFVKKYKNEALGVGDVKLLGEVEVRAPDKNNLKNGDRGTSSAVGKMEQKSPDQKASQYSCYHCKRNMKEGDPTVYAERAGYDKLWHPACFVCCTCRELLVDMIYFWKNGNLYCGRHYCDSEKPRCAGCDELIFSNEYTHAEGQNWHLKHFCCFDCDCVLAGVVYLMVNDKPVCKSCYVKNHAAICQGCHNAIDPEVQRVTYNNFNWHAAQECFLCSCCSKCLIGQRFIPEEGMVFCSVECKEKMRS
;
A
#
# COMPACT_ATOMS: atom_id res chain seq x y z
N GLN A 1 4.78 -29.81 7.67
CA GLN A 1 3.85 -29.20 8.64
C GLN A 1 3.29 -27.92 8.03
N MET A 2 1.96 -27.76 7.99
CA MET A 2 1.27 -26.64 7.33
C MET A 2 1.55 -25.32 8.07
N GLY A 3 2.47 -24.51 7.55
CA GLY A 3 3.03 -23.35 8.26
C GLY A 3 2.40 -21.98 7.95
N LEU A 4 1.42 -21.89 7.05
CA LEU A 4 0.93 -20.59 6.56
C LEU A 4 -0.42 -20.13 7.10
N GLY A 5 -0.94 -20.76 8.16
CA GLY A 5 -2.21 -20.34 8.76
C GLY A 5 -3.37 -20.38 7.76
N HIS A 6 -3.42 -21.39 6.89
CA HIS A 6 -4.39 -21.51 5.79
C HIS A 6 -5.87 -21.46 6.21
N GLU A 7 -6.15 -21.65 7.50
CA GLU A 7 -7.48 -21.54 8.09
C GLU A 7 -7.88 -20.09 8.42
N GLU A 8 -6.91 -19.16 8.52
CA GLU A 8 -7.18 -17.78 8.90
C GLU A 8 -7.98 -17.06 7.81
N GLY A 9 -9.17 -16.59 8.18
CA GLY A 9 -10.06 -15.88 7.27
C GLY A 9 -10.75 -16.75 6.23
N PHE A 10 -10.66 -18.08 6.34
CA PHE A 10 -11.34 -19.00 5.41
C PHE A 10 -12.83 -18.65 5.27
N GLY A 11 -13.32 -18.59 4.03
CA GLY A 11 -14.69 -18.22 3.69
C GLY A 11 -14.98 -16.71 3.71
N ALA A 12 -14.04 -15.85 4.10
CA ALA A 12 -14.27 -14.41 4.15
C ALA A 12 -14.63 -13.84 2.76
N PRO A 13 -15.66 -12.98 2.67
CA PRO A 13 -16.13 -12.46 1.38
C PRO A 13 -15.07 -11.54 0.77
N CYS A 14 -14.91 -11.62 -0.55
CA CYS A 14 -14.02 -10.72 -1.28
C CYS A 14 -14.71 -9.37 -1.50
N LEU A 15 -14.14 -8.30 -0.95
CA LEU A 15 -14.65 -6.94 -1.11
C LEU A 15 -14.53 -6.44 -2.56
N LYS A 16 -13.57 -6.97 -3.32
CA LYS A 16 -13.35 -6.62 -4.73
C LYS A 16 -14.24 -7.44 -5.68
N CYS A 17 -14.27 -8.76 -5.51
CA CYS A 17 -14.99 -9.67 -6.43
C CYS A 17 -16.46 -9.88 -6.04
N LYS A 18 -16.85 -9.55 -4.80
CA LYS A 18 -18.20 -9.76 -4.26
C LYS A 18 -18.61 -11.23 -4.48
N GLU A 19 -19.79 -11.45 -5.04
CA GLU A 19 -20.39 -12.76 -5.31
C GLU A 19 -19.60 -13.61 -6.32
N LYS A 20 -18.65 -13.03 -7.08
CA LYS A 20 -17.78 -13.79 -8.00
C LYS A 20 -16.70 -14.60 -7.28
N CYS A 21 -16.60 -14.47 -5.95
CA CYS A 21 -15.67 -15.24 -5.13
C CYS A 21 -16.46 -16.05 -4.11
N GLU A 22 -16.24 -17.36 -4.09
CA GLU A 22 -16.91 -18.31 -3.18
C GLU A 22 -16.47 -18.16 -1.71
N GLY A 23 -15.58 -17.21 -1.42
CA GLY A 23 -14.96 -17.00 -0.11
C GLY A 23 -13.44 -17.08 -0.19
N PHE A 24 -12.77 -16.52 0.81
CA PHE A 24 -11.32 -16.56 0.91
C PHE A 24 -10.83 -18.00 1.14
N GLU A 25 -9.86 -18.43 0.37
CA GLU A 25 -9.08 -19.64 0.64
C GLU A 25 -7.64 -19.33 0.27
N LEU A 26 -6.72 -19.39 1.23
CA LEU A 26 -5.33 -19.00 0.98
C LEU A 26 -4.62 -20.03 0.09
N HIS A 27 -3.91 -19.54 -0.93
CA HIS A 27 -3.06 -20.38 -1.77
C HIS A 27 -1.92 -21.01 -0.95
N TYR A 28 -1.47 -22.21 -1.32
CA TYR A 28 -0.50 -22.97 -0.52
C TYR A 28 0.87 -22.29 -0.37
N TRP A 29 1.26 -21.40 -1.30
CA TRP A 29 2.47 -20.55 -1.19
C TRP A 29 2.29 -19.11 -1.67
N ARG A 30 1.17 -18.77 -2.33
CA ARG A 30 0.93 -17.39 -2.77
C ARG A 30 0.11 -16.67 -1.71
N LYS A 31 0.37 -15.39 -1.43
CA LYS A 31 -0.45 -14.58 -0.51
C LYS A 31 -1.73 -14.06 -1.18
N ILE A 32 -2.42 -14.94 -1.92
CA ILE A 32 -3.65 -14.64 -2.65
C ILE A 32 -4.70 -15.71 -2.39
N CYS A 33 -5.96 -15.34 -2.62
CA CYS A 33 -7.08 -16.25 -2.62
C CYS A 33 -7.02 -17.22 -3.81
N ARG A 34 -7.24 -18.52 -3.59
CA ARG A 34 -7.32 -19.53 -4.65
C ARG A 34 -8.50 -19.30 -5.59
N ASN A 35 -9.62 -18.83 -5.04
CA ASN A 35 -10.90 -18.70 -5.72
C ASN A 35 -10.95 -17.48 -6.64
N CYS A 36 -10.45 -16.32 -6.20
CA CYS A 36 -10.52 -15.07 -6.97
C CYS A 36 -9.17 -14.42 -7.30
N LYS A 37 -8.06 -15.01 -6.83
CA LYS A 37 -6.69 -14.51 -7.06
C LYS A 37 -6.41 -13.09 -6.54
N CYS A 38 -7.29 -12.53 -5.71
CA CYS A 38 -7.06 -11.28 -5.01
C CYS A 38 -6.18 -11.51 -3.78
N GLY A 39 -5.44 -10.49 -3.35
CA GLY A 39 -4.69 -10.52 -2.10
C GLY A 39 -5.61 -10.67 -0.88
N GLN A 40 -5.06 -11.18 0.22
CA GLN A 40 -5.79 -11.38 1.49
C GLN A 40 -6.50 -10.11 1.96
N GLU A 41 -5.90 -8.95 1.73
CA GLU A 41 -6.40 -7.65 2.14
C GLU A 41 -7.58 -7.12 1.31
N GLU A 42 -7.94 -7.83 0.24
CA GLU A 42 -9.17 -7.59 -0.52
C GLU A 42 -10.34 -8.45 -0.01
N HIS A 43 -10.14 -9.17 1.10
CA HIS A 43 -11.18 -9.96 1.77
C HIS A 43 -11.50 -9.40 3.15
N ASP A 44 -12.78 -9.49 3.55
CA ASP A 44 -13.22 -9.03 4.87
C ASP A 44 -12.97 -10.09 5.95
N ILE A 45 -11.69 -10.36 6.19
CA ILE A 45 -11.26 -11.35 7.18
C ILE A 45 -11.40 -10.74 8.57
N PRO A 46 -12.28 -11.23 9.47
CA PRO A 46 -12.55 -10.60 10.76
C PRO A 46 -11.26 -10.18 11.49
N SER A 47 -11.24 -8.95 12.03
CA SER A 47 -10.06 -8.46 12.78
C SER A 47 -9.86 -9.36 14.00
N SER A 48 -8.78 -10.13 13.97
CA SER A 48 -8.37 -11.01 15.07
C SER A 48 -7.30 -10.31 15.90
N ASN A 49 -6.94 -10.87 17.05
CA ASN A 49 -5.78 -10.41 17.81
C ASN A 49 -4.45 -10.54 17.01
N GLU A 50 -4.46 -11.14 15.82
CA GLU A 50 -3.28 -11.31 14.96
C GLU A 50 -2.73 -9.98 14.44
N GLU A 51 -3.59 -9.01 14.09
CA GLU A 51 -3.14 -7.69 13.64
C GLU A 51 -2.39 -6.95 14.75
N ASP A 52 -2.93 -7.00 15.97
CA ASP A 52 -2.31 -6.40 17.14
C ASP A 52 -1.03 -7.16 17.54
N ARG A 53 -1.00 -8.50 17.42
CA ARG A 53 0.24 -9.30 17.62
C ARG A 53 1.31 -8.96 16.60
N LYS A 54 0.92 -8.75 15.34
CA LYS A 54 1.83 -8.39 14.25
C LYS A 54 2.53 -7.05 14.52
N VAL A 55 1.77 -6.04 14.93
CA VAL A 55 2.34 -4.73 15.33
C VAL A 55 3.10 -4.85 16.65
N GLY A 56 2.63 -5.68 17.59
CA GLY A 56 3.33 -5.97 18.84
C GLY A 56 4.73 -6.53 18.60
N LYS A 57 4.87 -7.52 17.71
CA LYS A 57 6.16 -8.09 17.29
C LYS A 57 7.04 -7.08 16.58
N LEU A 58 6.47 -6.12 15.85
CA LEU A 58 7.24 -5.03 15.25
C LEU A 58 7.90 -4.12 16.31
N PHE A 59 7.20 -3.87 17.42
CA PHE A 59 7.71 -3.03 18.52
C PHE A 59 8.51 -3.77 19.59
N GLU A 60 8.49 -5.10 19.57
CA GLU A 60 9.36 -5.93 20.40
C GLU A 60 10.83 -5.57 20.21
N ASP A 61 11.56 -5.49 21.32
CA ASP A 61 12.97 -5.09 21.40
C ASP A 61 13.29 -3.69 20.84
N THR A 62 12.29 -2.81 20.78
CA THR A 62 12.46 -1.41 20.39
C THR A 62 12.22 -0.46 21.58
N LYS A 63 12.48 0.83 21.39
CA LYS A 63 12.07 1.85 22.38
C LYS A 63 10.55 2.04 22.50
N TYR A 64 9.76 1.41 21.63
CA TYR A 64 8.30 1.50 21.59
C TYR A 64 7.60 0.42 22.44
N THR A 65 8.31 -0.23 23.37
CA THR A 65 7.75 -1.24 24.28
C THR A 65 6.61 -0.72 25.15
N THR A 66 6.46 0.59 25.36
CA THR A 66 5.28 1.15 26.04
C THR A 66 3.99 1.02 25.23
N LEU A 67 4.09 0.77 23.93
CA LEU A 67 2.97 0.55 23.02
C LEU A 67 2.53 -0.92 22.95
N ILE A 68 3.17 -1.83 23.69
CA ILE A 68 2.76 -3.25 23.77
C ILE A 68 2.16 -3.56 25.15
N ALA A 69 1.22 -4.51 25.21
CA ALA A 69 0.65 -4.98 26.47
C ALA A 69 1.68 -5.82 27.26
N LYS A 70 1.71 -5.65 28.59
CA LYS A 70 2.53 -6.47 29.49
C LYS A 70 2.02 -7.91 29.47
N LEU A 71 2.90 -8.86 29.15
CA LEU A 71 2.57 -10.27 28.95
C LEU A 71 1.96 -10.89 30.23
N LYS A 72 0.77 -11.49 30.10
CA LYS A 72 0.29 -12.52 31.02
C LYS A 72 0.27 -13.84 30.23
N ASN A 73 1.18 -14.74 30.57
CA ASN A 73 1.29 -16.15 30.18
C ASN A 73 1.52 -16.55 28.70
N ASP A 74 1.12 -15.79 27.67
CA ASP A 74 1.18 -16.28 26.27
C ASP A 74 2.48 -15.95 25.51
N GLY A 75 3.45 -15.28 26.13
CA GLY A 75 4.78 -14.99 25.55
C GLY A 75 4.83 -14.00 24.37
N ASN A 76 3.75 -13.82 23.60
CA ASN A 76 3.75 -13.00 22.39
C ASN A 76 3.30 -11.55 22.64
N PRO A 77 4.12 -10.54 22.28
CA PRO A 77 3.78 -9.13 22.48
C PRO A 77 2.57 -8.74 21.62
N THR A 78 1.63 -8.02 22.23
CA THR A 78 0.41 -7.55 21.55
C THR A 78 0.35 -6.03 21.57
N TYR A 79 0.05 -5.41 20.44
CA TYR A 79 -0.07 -3.95 20.31
C TYR A 79 -1.23 -3.42 21.17
N LYS A 80 -0.91 -2.47 22.04
CA LYS A 80 -1.88 -1.75 22.85
C LYS A 80 -2.39 -0.54 22.05
N ARG A 81 -3.18 -0.80 21.01
CA ARG A 81 -3.82 0.27 20.23
C ARG A 81 -4.73 1.13 21.09
N ASN A 82 -4.77 2.42 20.80
CA ASN A 82 -5.63 3.37 21.50
C ASN A 82 -7.01 3.43 20.83
N VAL A 83 -8.06 3.03 21.53
CA VAL A 83 -9.45 3.12 21.06
C VAL A 83 -10.08 4.38 21.64
N MET A 84 -10.62 5.25 20.79
CA MET A 84 -11.24 6.51 21.22
C MET A 84 -12.76 6.44 21.06
N ILE A 85 -13.49 6.64 22.16
CA ILE A 85 -14.95 6.66 22.19
C ILE A 85 -15.41 8.10 22.40
N LEU A 86 -16.23 8.61 21.48
CA LEU A 86 -16.80 9.96 21.54
C LEU A 86 -18.28 9.88 21.82
N THR A 87 -18.74 10.63 22.82
CA THR A 87 -20.13 10.66 23.24
C THR A 87 -20.68 12.06 23.02
N ASN A 88 -21.57 12.22 22.04
CA ASN A 88 -22.22 13.50 21.77
C ASN A 88 -23.67 13.47 22.28
N PRO A 89 -24.05 14.37 23.20
CA PRO A 89 -25.44 14.51 23.60
C PRO A 89 -26.26 15.11 22.46
N VAL A 90 -27.32 14.42 22.03
CA VAL A 90 -28.26 14.96 21.04
C VAL A 90 -29.43 15.59 21.80
N PRO A 91 -29.72 16.89 21.62
CA PRO A 91 -30.91 17.50 22.21
C PRO A 91 -32.16 16.96 21.49
N ALA A 92 -32.73 15.85 21.96
CA ALA A 92 -34.05 15.41 21.53
C ALA A 92 -35.10 16.01 22.47
N LYS A 93 -36.15 16.60 21.89
CA LYS A 93 -37.15 17.44 22.58
C LYS A 93 -37.91 16.78 23.76
N LYS A 94 -37.71 15.49 24.06
CA LYS A 94 -38.28 14.82 25.25
C LYS A 94 -37.42 13.69 25.85
N ASN A 95 -36.22 13.41 25.34
CA ASN A 95 -35.28 12.42 25.89
C ASN A 95 -33.87 12.69 25.35
N ILE A 96 -32.85 12.73 26.20
CA ILE A 96 -31.45 12.88 25.75
C ILE A 96 -31.03 11.55 25.13
N SER A 97 -30.98 11.47 23.80
CA SER A 97 -30.33 10.34 23.14
C SER A 97 -28.82 10.61 23.08
N ILE A 98 -28.05 9.60 23.46
CA ILE A 98 -26.59 9.64 23.44
C ILE A 98 -26.14 9.00 22.13
N ASN A 99 -25.47 9.76 21.27
CA ASN A 99 -24.82 9.19 20.09
C ASN A 99 -23.35 8.90 20.41
N THR A 100 -22.95 7.63 20.28
CA THR A 100 -21.59 7.17 20.58
C THR A 100 -20.87 6.80 19.30
N VAL A 101 -19.73 7.42 19.03
CA VAL A 101 -18.86 7.14 17.89
C VAL A 101 -17.56 6.51 18.40
N THR A 102 -17.27 5.28 17.97
CA THR A 102 -16.05 4.57 18.36
C THR A 102 -15.05 4.59 17.22
N TYR A 103 -13.85 5.12 17.46
CA TYR A 103 -12.70 5.00 16.57
C TYR A 103 -11.87 3.79 16.99
N GLU A 104 -11.65 2.85 16.07
CA GLU A 104 -10.89 1.62 16.30
C GLU A 104 -9.39 1.88 16.53
N TRP A 105 -8.91 3.05 16.13
CA TRP A 105 -7.58 3.53 16.43
C TRP A 105 -7.56 5.05 16.55
N ALA A 106 -6.73 5.56 17.45
CA ALA A 106 -6.41 6.97 17.62
C ALA A 106 -4.92 7.16 17.92
N PRO A 107 -4.31 8.30 17.56
CA PRO A 107 -2.92 8.56 17.90
C PRO A 107 -2.73 8.57 19.43
N PRO A 108 -1.58 8.08 19.94
CA PRO A 108 -1.29 8.10 21.36
C PRO A 108 -0.91 9.52 21.80
N VAL A 109 -1.90 10.33 22.15
CA VAL A 109 -1.74 11.74 22.56
C VAL A 109 -2.15 11.98 24.00
N GLN A 110 -1.75 13.12 24.55
CA GLN A 110 -1.98 13.48 25.95
C GLN A 110 -3.46 13.67 26.32
N ASN A 111 -4.30 14.09 25.37
CA ASN A 111 -5.72 14.35 25.62
C ASN A 111 -6.61 13.98 24.41
N GLN A 112 -7.88 13.67 24.67
CA GLN A 112 -8.83 13.28 23.63
C GLN A 112 -9.17 14.43 22.66
N THR A 113 -9.04 15.69 23.06
CA THR A 113 -9.32 16.84 22.19
C THR A 113 -8.36 16.88 21.02
N LEU A 114 -7.07 16.69 21.27
CA LEU A 114 -6.05 16.61 20.23
C LEU A 114 -6.27 15.40 19.31
N ALA A 115 -6.64 14.24 19.88
CA ALA A 115 -6.98 13.06 19.09
C ALA A 115 -8.17 13.32 18.16
N ARG A 116 -9.21 14.02 18.63
CA ARG A 116 -10.37 14.42 17.81
C ARG A 116 -9.98 15.37 16.70
N GLN A 117 -9.19 16.40 17.00
CA GLN A 117 -8.73 17.36 15.99
C GLN A 117 -7.87 16.67 14.93
N TYR A 118 -6.97 15.77 15.34
CA TYR A 118 -6.21 14.93 14.42
C TYR A 118 -7.15 14.13 13.49
N MET A 119 -8.16 13.45 14.03
CA MET A 119 -9.11 12.68 13.23
C MET A 119 -9.87 13.56 12.24
N GLN A 120 -10.24 14.78 12.63
CA GLN A 120 -10.94 15.74 11.77
C GLN A 120 -10.07 16.21 10.59
N MET A 121 -8.74 16.16 10.70
CA MET A 121 -7.83 16.49 9.60
C MET A 121 -7.63 15.35 8.61
N LEU A 122 -8.11 14.14 8.91
CA LEU A 122 -8.08 13.02 7.96
C LEU A 122 -9.30 13.05 7.04
N PRO A 123 -9.16 12.60 5.77
CA PRO A 123 -10.31 12.36 4.89
C PRO A 123 -11.36 11.46 5.56
N LYS A 124 -12.65 11.74 5.36
CA LYS A 124 -13.75 11.08 6.09
C LYS A 124 -13.77 9.58 5.86
N GLU A 125 -13.54 9.17 4.63
CA GLU A 125 -13.41 7.80 4.15
C GLU A 125 -12.15 7.06 4.67
N LYS A 126 -11.22 7.78 5.32
CA LYS A 126 -10.01 7.21 5.95
C LYS A 126 -10.03 7.27 7.48
N GLN A 127 -11.10 7.79 8.09
CA GLN A 127 -11.25 7.85 9.55
C GLN A 127 -11.67 6.46 10.06
N PRO A 128 -10.93 5.83 11.00
CA PRO A 128 -11.17 4.45 11.42
C PRO A 128 -12.34 4.32 12.40
N VAL A 129 -13.52 4.82 12.02
CA VAL A 129 -14.75 4.68 12.79
C VAL A 129 -15.25 3.24 12.66
N ALA A 130 -15.59 2.60 13.77
CA ALA A 130 -16.01 1.20 13.80
C ALA A 130 -17.18 0.94 12.84
N GLY A 131 -17.01 -0.09 11.99
CA GLY A 131 -17.99 -0.47 10.96
C GLY A 131 -18.06 0.45 9.73
N SER A 132 -17.19 1.46 9.61
CA SER A 132 -17.13 2.35 8.44
C SER A 132 -16.13 1.88 7.38
N GLU A 133 -16.22 2.47 6.18
CA GLU A 133 -15.20 2.31 5.12
C GLU A 133 -13.79 2.66 5.61
N GLY A 134 -13.65 3.63 6.52
CA GLY A 134 -12.35 4.03 7.07
C GLY A 134 -11.75 3.00 8.04
N ALA A 135 -12.59 2.21 8.73
CA ALA A 135 -12.10 1.06 9.51
C ALA A 135 -11.60 -0.05 8.59
N GLN A 136 -12.34 -0.36 7.51
CA GLN A 136 -11.90 -1.30 6.48
C GLN A 136 -10.62 -0.83 5.78
N TYR A 137 -10.51 0.47 5.48
CA TYR A 137 -9.31 1.09 4.95
C TYR A 137 -8.13 0.87 5.90
N ARG A 138 -8.25 1.18 7.20
CA ARG A 138 -7.17 0.98 8.17
C ARG A 138 -6.69 -0.48 8.20
N LYS A 139 -7.62 -1.43 8.27
CA LYS A 139 -7.34 -2.88 8.26
C LYS A 139 -6.57 -3.31 7.00
N LYS A 140 -7.04 -2.87 5.84
CA LYS A 140 -6.35 -3.07 4.56
C LYS A 140 -4.94 -2.47 4.56
N GLN A 141 -4.77 -1.26 5.12
CA GLN A 141 -3.46 -0.63 5.25
C GLN A 141 -2.54 -1.37 6.22
N LEU A 142 -3.05 -1.90 7.33
CA LEU A 142 -2.26 -2.77 8.22
C LEU A 142 -1.74 -3.99 7.46
N ALA A 143 -2.60 -4.68 6.70
CA ALA A 143 -2.20 -5.85 5.91
C ALA A 143 -1.18 -5.51 4.82
N LYS A 144 -1.42 -4.44 4.03
CA LYS A 144 -0.51 -4.03 2.94
C LYS A 144 0.81 -3.45 3.43
N GLN A 145 0.77 -2.56 4.42
CA GLN A 145 1.95 -1.78 4.82
C GLN A 145 2.87 -2.54 5.76
N LEU A 146 2.34 -3.48 6.53
CA LEU A 146 3.08 -4.26 7.52
C LEU A 146 2.78 -5.75 7.33
N PRO A 147 3.19 -6.41 6.23
CA PRO A 147 2.92 -7.82 6.03
C PRO A 147 3.64 -8.67 7.09
N ALA A 148 2.99 -9.68 7.64
CA ALA A 148 3.61 -10.51 8.70
C ALA A 148 4.86 -11.25 8.20
N HIS A 149 4.83 -11.69 6.93
CA HIS A 149 5.94 -12.36 6.26
C HIS A 149 7.12 -11.43 5.89
N ASP A 150 7.02 -10.12 6.12
CA ASP A 150 8.17 -9.21 5.98
C ASP A 150 8.99 -9.11 7.27
N GLN A 151 8.44 -9.58 8.40
CA GLN A 151 9.05 -9.45 9.73
C GLN A 151 9.22 -10.77 10.48
N ASP A 152 8.46 -11.80 10.12
CA ASP A 152 8.43 -13.08 10.81
C ASP A 152 8.78 -14.23 9.86
N PRO A 153 9.98 -14.83 9.99
CA PRO A 153 10.40 -15.95 9.14
C PRO A 153 9.43 -17.14 9.18
N SER A 154 8.71 -17.34 10.30
CA SER A 154 7.73 -18.43 10.43
C SER A 154 6.48 -18.23 9.56
N LYS A 155 6.26 -17.02 9.04
CA LYS A 155 5.14 -16.66 8.15
C LYS A 155 5.52 -16.73 6.67
N CYS A 156 6.78 -17.04 6.37
CA CYS A 156 7.31 -17.19 5.01
C CYS A 156 7.23 -18.64 4.52
N HIS A 157 7.23 -18.82 3.20
CA HIS A 157 7.22 -20.13 2.57
C HIS A 157 8.65 -20.65 2.35
N GLU A 158 9.00 -21.75 3.02
CA GLU A 158 10.23 -22.53 2.77
C GLU A 158 11.56 -21.75 2.87
N LEU A 159 11.70 -20.80 3.79
CA LEU A 159 13.02 -20.19 4.06
C LEU A 159 14.02 -21.23 4.59
N SER A 160 15.22 -21.26 4.00
CA SER A 160 16.34 -22.04 4.53
C SER A 160 16.85 -21.49 5.87
N PRO A 161 17.53 -22.28 6.71
CA PRO A 161 18.09 -21.80 7.97
C PRO A 161 19.04 -20.61 7.82
N SER A 162 19.76 -20.50 6.70
CA SER A 162 20.58 -19.33 6.37
C SER A 162 19.75 -18.10 6.05
N GLU A 163 18.67 -18.24 5.29
CA GLU A 163 17.78 -17.13 4.95
C GLU A 163 17.00 -16.63 6.16
N VAL A 164 16.59 -17.52 7.07
CA VAL A 164 15.99 -17.15 8.36
C VAL A 164 16.92 -16.19 9.12
N LYS A 165 18.21 -16.53 9.24
CA LYS A 165 19.19 -15.66 9.92
C LYS A 165 19.35 -14.31 9.21
N LEU A 166 19.36 -14.30 7.87
CA LEU A 166 19.45 -13.06 7.10
C LEU A 166 18.22 -12.17 7.32
N MET A 167 17.04 -12.76 7.37
CA MET A 167 15.79 -12.07 7.65
C MET A 167 15.75 -11.50 9.07
N GLU A 168 16.13 -12.29 10.08
CA GLU A 168 16.21 -11.83 11.47
C GLU A 168 17.17 -10.64 11.64
N GLN A 169 18.35 -10.70 10.98
CA GLN A 169 19.31 -9.60 10.97
C GLN A 169 18.75 -8.36 10.26
N PHE A 170 18.08 -8.56 9.13
CA PHE A 170 17.42 -7.49 8.38
C PHE A 170 16.34 -6.79 9.23
N VAL A 171 15.50 -7.58 9.91
CA VAL A 171 14.45 -7.08 10.80
C VAL A 171 15.03 -6.29 11.96
N LYS A 172 16.05 -6.86 12.63
CA LYS A 172 16.76 -6.17 13.70
C LYS A 172 17.35 -4.84 13.24
N LYS A 173 17.96 -4.81 12.05
CA LYS A 173 18.55 -3.60 11.46
C LYS A 173 17.51 -2.51 11.25
N TYR A 174 16.42 -2.80 10.53
CA TYR A 174 15.44 -1.76 10.24
C TYR A 174 14.71 -1.28 11.50
N LYS A 175 14.47 -2.15 12.49
CA LYS A 175 13.85 -1.75 13.77
C LYS A 175 14.69 -0.69 14.48
N ASN A 176 16.02 -0.85 14.42
CA ASN A 176 16.97 0.07 15.05
C ASN A 176 17.21 1.34 14.24
N GLU A 177 17.24 1.24 12.92
CA GLU A 177 17.75 2.33 12.05
C GLU A 177 16.65 3.13 11.36
N ALA A 178 15.51 2.51 11.03
CA ALA A 178 14.50 3.11 10.16
C ALA A 178 13.11 3.23 10.80
N LEU A 179 12.69 2.22 11.58
CA LEU A 179 11.35 2.16 12.18
C LEU A 179 11.13 3.30 13.16
N GLY A 180 10.02 4.00 13.02
CA GLY A 180 9.53 4.97 13.98
C GLY A 180 8.02 5.00 14.09
N VAL A 181 7.54 5.70 15.12
CA VAL A 181 6.13 6.02 15.34
C VAL A 181 6.00 7.53 15.38
N GLY A 182 5.08 8.08 14.59
CA GLY A 182 4.81 9.51 14.53
C GLY A 182 4.29 10.03 15.87
N ASP A 183 4.77 11.21 16.26
CA ASP A 183 4.36 11.91 17.47
C ASP A 183 3.41 13.06 17.09
N VAL A 184 2.27 13.17 17.77
CA VAL A 184 1.24 14.17 17.45
C VAL A 184 1.18 15.21 18.55
N LYS A 185 1.44 16.47 18.19
CA LYS A 185 1.44 17.62 19.10
C LYS A 185 0.75 18.81 18.45
N LEU A 186 0.31 19.77 19.26
CA LEU A 186 -0.13 21.07 18.75
C LEU A 186 1.09 21.91 18.35
N LEU A 187 0.99 22.57 17.21
CA LEU A 187 2.05 23.44 16.72
C LEU A 187 2.14 24.70 17.59
N GLY A 188 3.34 25.06 18.04
CA GLY A 188 3.57 26.21 18.94
C GLY A 188 3.73 25.85 20.42
N GLU A 189 3.28 24.66 20.85
CA GLU A 189 3.47 24.19 22.25
C GLU A 189 4.83 23.53 22.49
N VAL A 190 5.61 23.29 21.43
CA VAL A 190 6.94 22.68 21.55
C VAL A 190 7.95 23.78 21.90
N GLU A 191 8.23 23.96 23.19
CA GLU A 191 9.45 24.65 23.61
C GLU A 191 10.64 24.00 22.90
N VAL A 192 11.36 24.79 22.12
CA VAL A 192 12.60 24.38 21.47
C VAL A 192 13.55 23.92 22.57
N ARG A 193 13.65 22.60 22.79
CA ARG A 193 14.76 22.02 23.56
C ARG A 193 16.02 22.27 22.75
N ALA A 194 16.64 23.41 22.99
CA ALA A 194 17.99 23.68 22.54
C ALA A 194 18.91 22.58 23.09
N PRO A 195 19.90 22.11 22.32
CA PRO A 195 20.88 21.17 22.85
C PRO A 195 21.66 21.86 23.97
N ASP A 196 21.74 21.20 25.13
CA ASP A 196 22.52 21.63 26.29
C ASP A 196 23.95 21.97 25.88
N LYS A 197 24.25 23.26 25.76
CA LYS A 197 25.63 23.76 25.74
C LYS A 197 26.06 24.04 27.16
N ASN A 198 26.50 22.98 27.85
CA ASN A 198 27.26 23.15 29.08
C ASN A 198 28.76 23.29 28.77
N ASN A 199 29.32 24.39 29.28
CA ASN A 199 30.73 24.71 29.50
C ASN A 199 31.67 24.95 28.29
N LEU A 200 31.99 26.23 28.08
CA LEU A 200 33.37 26.73 28.11
C LEU A 200 33.35 28.24 28.44
N LYS A 201 33.98 28.60 29.57
CA LYS A 201 34.26 29.98 30.01
C LYS A 201 35.50 30.52 29.28
N ASN A 202 35.49 31.80 28.86
CA ASN A 202 36.41 32.87 29.28
C ASN A 202 36.57 34.00 28.24
N GLY A 203 36.61 35.25 28.76
CA GLY A 203 37.21 36.47 28.18
C GLY A 203 36.38 37.13 27.07
N ASP A 204 36.26 38.45 26.93
CA ASP A 204 36.98 39.58 27.55
C ASP A 204 36.16 40.87 27.32
N ARG A 205 36.47 41.91 28.11
CA ARG A 205 35.85 43.24 28.11
C ARG A 205 36.13 44.02 26.82
N GLY A 206 35.15 44.80 26.37
CA GLY A 206 35.32 45.87 25.38
C GLY A 206 34.14 46.85 25.39
N THR A 207 34.44 48.13 25.47
CA THR A 207 33.57 49.25 25.88
C THR A 207 32.90 50.02 24.72
N SER A 208 31.84 50.77 25.10
CA SER A 208 31.38 52.06 24.54
C SER A 208 30.33 52.11 23.41
N SER A 209 29.11 52.53 23.82
CA SER A 209 28.24 53.60 23.30
C SER A 209 28.12 53.89 21.80
N ALA A 210 26.89 53.87 21.27
CA ALA A 210 26.27 55.00 20.55
C ALA A 210 24.76 54.81 20.32
N VAL A 211 24.08 55.95 20.33
CA VAL A 211 22.63 56.20 20.31
C VAL A 211 22.02 56.06 18.91
N GLY A 212 20.77 55.60 18.85
CA GLY A 212 19.75 56.20 17.97
C GLY A 212 19.28 55.37 16.77
N LYS A 213 18.04 54.86 16.84
CA LYS A 213 16.87 55.39 16.11
C LYS A 213 15.66 54.46 16.28
N MET A 214 14.60 55.04 16.83
CA MET A 214 13.24 54.52 16.70
C MET A 214 12.83 54.66 15.23
N GLU A 215 12.52 53.55 14.57
CA GLU A 215 11.67 53.53 13.39
C GLU A 215 10.42 52.73 13.72
N GLN A 216 9.29 53.41 13.61
CA GLN A 216 7.96 52.84 13.68
C GLN A 216 7.80 51.85 12.52
N LYS A 217 7.54 50.57 12.83
CA LYS A 217 7.00 49.61 11.87
C LYS A 217 5.54 49.35 12.19
N SER A 218 4.71 49.62 11.19
CA SER A 218 3.31 49.28 11.06
C SER A 218 3.02 47.79 11.29
N PRO A 219 1.79 47.41 11.68
CA PRO A 219 1.43 46.04 11.97
C PRO A 219 1.01 45.33 10.68
N ASP A 220 1.95 44.77 9.93
CA ASP A 220 1.60 43.93 8.78
C ASP A 220 2.41 42.61 8.74
N GLN A 221 1.66 41.54 9.02
CA GLN A 221 1.81 40.16 8.55
C GLN A 221 3.10 39.41 8.93
N LYS A 222 3.12 38.80 10.12
CA LYS A 222 4.01 37.66 10.43
C LYS A 222 3.72 36.54 9.42
N ALA A 223 4.66 36.29 8.51
CA ALA A 223 4.67 35.09 7.67
C ALA A 223 4.54 33.84 8.56
N SER A 224 3.67 32.90 8.18
CA SER A 224 3.52 31.63 8.92
C SER A 224 4.86 30.91 8.98
N GLN A 225 5.43 30.81 10.18
CA GLN A 225 6.75 30.23 10.42
C GLN A 225 6.85 28.74 10.05
N TYR A 226 5.70 28.06 9.92
CA TYR A 226 5.66 26.60 9.79
C TYR A 226 5.12 26.17 8.43
N SER A 227 5.81 25.20 7.81
CA SER A 227 5.42 24.61 6.53
C SER A 227 5.46 23.08 6.59
N CYS A 228 4.45 22.43 6.03
CA CYS A 228 4.41 20.97 5.95
C CYS A 228 5.51 20.46 5.01
N TYR A 229 6.31 19.51 5.49
CA TYR A 229 7.42 18.92 4.74
C TYR A 229 6.97 18.20 3.46
N HIS A 230 5.76 17.64 3.44
CA HIS A 230 5.22 16.95 2.27
C HIS A 230 4.58 17.90 1.25
N CYS A 231 3.50 18.61 1.62
CA CYS A 231 2.73 19.42 0.66
C CYS A 231 3.27 20.85 0.50
N LYS A 232 4.26 21.26 1.29
CA LYS A 232 4.88 22.59 1.31
C LYS A 232 3.92 23.74 1.65
N ARG A 233 2.68 23.45 2.03
CA ARG A 233 1.69 24.44 2.46
C ARG A 233 1.92 24.85 3.90
N ASN A 234 1.53 26.08 4.21
CA ASN A 234 1.64 26.69 5.53
C ASN A 234 0.78 25.95 6.55
N MET A 235 1.28 25.85 7.78
CA MET A 235 0.58 25.26 8.92
C MET A 235 0.26 26.36 9.94
N LYS A 236 -0.91 26.29 10.60
CA LYS A 236 -1.31 27.28 11.60
C LYS A 236 -0.88 26.84 13.00
N GLU A 237 -0.52 27.82 13.82
CA GLU A 237 -0.30 27.59 15.25
C GLU A 237 -1.58 27.01 15.87
N GLY A 238 -1.44 26.00 16.73
CA GLY A 238 -2.55 25.23 17.28
C GLY A 238 -3.10 24.14 16.34
N ASP A 239 -2.58 23.94 15.14
CA ASP A 239 -2.96 22.77 14.33
C ASP A 239 -2.30 21.48 14.88
N PRO A 240 -3.03 20.34 14.92
CA PRO A 240 -2.43 19.04 15.10
C PRO A 240 -1.34 18.79 14.06
N THR A 241 -0.14 18.50 14.53
CA THR A 241 1.05 18.31 13.70
C THR A 241 1.71 16.98 14.04
N VAL A 242 2.06 16.23 13.01
CA VAL A 242 2.82 14.98 13.13
C VAL A 242 4.31 15.29 13.02
N TYR A 243 5.09 14.73 13.93
CA TYR A 243 6.55 14.78 13.95
C TYR A 243 7.09 13.36 13.79
N ALA A 244 8.22 13.24 13.09
CA ALA A 244 8.96 12.00 12.95
C ALA A 244 10.37 12.19 13.54
N GLU A 245 10.62 11.64 14.72
CA GLU A 245 11.90 11.79 15.43
C GLU A 245 13.12 11.52 14.55
N ARG A 246 13.10 10.47 13.72
CA ARG A 246 14.23 10.13 12.83
C ARG A 246 14.44 11.12 11.69
N ALA A 247 13.41 11.87 11.34
CA ALA A 247 13.49 12.93 10.35
C ALA A 247 14.01 14.25 10.92
N GLY A 248 14.10 14.34 12.26
CA GLY A 248 14.30 15.58 12.99
C GLY A 248 12.96 16.29 13.26
N TYR A 249 12.90 17.03 14.37
CA TYR A 249 11.73 17.81 14.76
C TYR A 249 11.58 19.13 13.98
N ASP A 250 12.53 19.43 13.08
CA ASP A 250 12.44 20.53 12.10
C ASP A 250 11.46 20.21 10.96
N LYS A 251 11.08 18.93 10.79
CA LYS A 251 10.14 18.48 9.76
C LYS A 251 8.79 18.20 10.38
N LEU A 252 7.79 18.83 9.78
CA LEU A 252 6.41 18.86 10.25
C LEU A 252 5.50 18.29 9.18
N TRP A 253 4.49 17.53 9.55
CA TRP A 253 3.47 17.06 8.61
C TRP A 253 2.08 17.38 9.12
N HIS A 254 1.19 17.80 8.22
CA HIS A 254 -0.23 17.66 8.48
C HIS A 254 -0.56 16.17 8.69
N PRO A 255 -1.56 15.81 9.52
CA PRO A 255 -2.06 14.46 9.65
C PRO A 255 -2.33 13.76 8.30
N ALA A 256 -3.02 14.43 7.38
CA ALA A 256 -3.31 13.90 6.05
C ALA A 256 -2.10 13.85 5.09
N CYS A 257 -0.97 14.46 5.48
CA CYS A 257 0.27 14.50 4.69
C CYS A 257 1.32 13.49 5.19
N PHE A 258 1.05 12.78 6.28
CA PHE A 258 1.95 11.76 6.82
C PHE A 258 1.77 10.43 6.04
N VAL A 259 2.25 10.45 4.80
CA VAL A 259 2.04 9.41 3.80
C VAL A 259 3.36 8.77 3.36
N CYS A 260 3.28 7.51 2.91
CA CYS A 260 4.41 6.86 2.25
C CYS A 260 4.75 7.57 0.93
N CYS A 261 6.04 7.78 0.64
CA CYS A 261 6.48 8.43 -0.60
C CYS A 261 6.20 7.61 -1.86
N THR A 262 6.07 6.28 -1.76
CA THR A 262 5.85 5.37 -2.88
C THR A 262 4.36 5.21 -3.21
N CYS A 263 3.53 4.70 -2.28
CA CYS A 263 2.10 4.52 -2.55
C CYS A 263 1.22 5.72 -2.25
N ARG A 264 1.76 6.78 -1.65
CA ARG A 264 1.02 8.00 -1.25
C ARG A 264 -0.14 7.75 -0.27
N GLU A 265 -0.23 6.57 0.32
CA GLU A 265 -1.21 6.26 1.35
C GLU A 265 -0.76 6.72 2.74
N LEU A 266 -1.75 7.00 3.62
CA LEU A 266 -1.50 7.33 5.03
C LEU A 266 -0.73 6.20 5.70
N LEU A 267 0.30 6.55 6.46
CA LEU A 267 1.09 5.59 7.22
C LEU A 267 0.24 5.03 8.36
N VAL A 268 -0.02 3.74 8.29
CA VAL A 268 -0.98 3.10 9.19
C VAL A 268 -0.49 3.19 10.63
N ASP A 269 -1.39 3.62 11.51
CA ASP A 269 -1.13 3.81 12.93
C ASP A 269 0.09 4.70 13.26
N MET A 270 0.45 5.61 12.34
CA MET A 270 1.66 6.46 12.41
C MET A 270 2.98 5.70 12.39
N ILE A 271 2.95 4.41 12.02
CA ILE A 271 4.14 3.58 11.88
C ILE A 271 4.83 3.93 10.57
N TYR A 272 6.08 4.34 10.65
CA TYR A 272 6.85 4.80 9.50
C TYR A 272 8.26 4.22 9.48
N PHE A 273 8.88 4.29 8.30
CA PHE A 273 10.25 3.91 8.08
C PHE A 273 10.97 5.08 7.40
N TRP A 274 11.98 5.64 8.05
CA TRP A 274 12.71 6.79 7.52
C TRP A 274 13.96 6.35 6.76
N LYS A 275 14.07 6.79 5.51
CA LYS A 275 15.24 6.51 4.66
C LYS A 275 15.44 7.65 3.68
N ASN A 276 16.68 8.13 3.53
CA ASN A 276 17.09 9.10 2.52
C ASN A 276 16.15 10.32 2.40
N GLY A 277 15.76 10.91 3.55
CA GLY A 277 14.91 12.10 3.56
C GLY A 277 13.41 11.85 3.31
N ASN A 278 12.98 10.59 3.22
CA ASN A 278 11.63 10.20 2.85
C ASN A 278 10.98 9.25 3.88
N LEU A 279 9.65 9.35 3.97
CA LEU A 279 8.80 8.47 4.75
C LEU A 279 8.35 7.28 3.90
N TYR A 280 8.60 6.06 4.37
CA TYR A 280 8.12 4.82 3.77
C TYR A 280 7.16 4.10 4.71
N CYS A 281 6.21 3.34 4.14
CA CYS A 281 5.57 2.27 4.89
C CYS A 281 6.52 1.07 5.00
N GLY A 282 6.25 0.13 5.91
CA GLY A 282 7.13 -1.03 6.12
C GLY A 282 7.41 -1.81 4.85
N ARG A 283 6.36 -2.13 4.09
CA ARG A 283 6.47 -2.84 2.81
C ARG A 283 7.38 -2.14 1.81
N HIS A 284 7.16 -0.86 1.50
CA HIS A 284 7.99 -0.15 0.52
C HIS A 284 9.41 0.16 1.03
N TYR A 285 9.61 0.27 2.35
CA TYR A 285 10.96 0.29 2.89
C TYR A 285 11.66 -1.03 2.59
N CYS A 286 11.02 -2.16 2.88
CA CYS A 286 11.55 -3.49 2.60
C CYS A 286 11.82 -3.71 1.12
N ASP A 287 10.90 -3.33 0.23
CA ASP A 287 11.07 -3.42 -1.23
C ASP A 287 12.25 -2.59 -1.74
N SER A 288 12.64 -1.53 -1.00
CA SER A 288 13.81 -0.70 -1.33
C SER A 288 15.15 -1.28 -0.84
N GLU A 289 15.12 -2.36 -0.05
CA GLU A 289 16.28 -3.02 0.56
C GLU A 289 16.46 -4.46 0.07
N LYS A 290 15.37 -5.15 -0.28
CA LYS A 290 15.35 -6.54 -0.73
C LYS A 290 14.38 -6.73 -1.89
N PRO A 291 14.73 -7.54 -2.91
CA PRO A 291 13.81 -7.86 -3.99
C PRO A 291 12.63 -8.67 -3.46
N ARG A 292 11.42 -8.37 -3.93
CA ARG A 292 10.20 -9.12 -3.60
C ARG A 292 9.81 -10.05 -4.73
N CYS A 293 9.44 -11.28 -4.39
CA CYS A 293 8.94 -12.26 -5.33
C CYS A 293 7.51 -11.92 -5.76
N ALA A 294 7.27 -11.64 -7.05
CA ALA A 294 5.95 -11.36 -7.60
C ALA A 294 4.97 -12.56 -7.52
N GLY A 295 5.49 -13.78 -7.41
CA GLY A 295 4.68 -14.97 -7.25
C GLY A 295 4.15 -15.15 -5.82
N CYS A 296 5.06 -15.23 -4.84
CA CYS A 296 4.72 -15.56 -3.44
C CYS A 296 4.51 -14.33 -2.56
N ASP A 297 4.78 -13.13 -3.05
CA ASP A 297 4.73 -11.87 -2.32
C ASP A 297 5.75 -11.71 -1.18
N GLU A 298 6.73 -12.60 -1.05
CA GLU A 298 7.73 -12.55 0.03
C GLU A 298 9.06 -11.92 -0.43
N LEU A 299 9.80 -11.33 0.51
CA LEU A 299 11.16 -10.86 0.26
C LEU A 299 12.09 -12.03 -0.05
N ILE A 300 12.94 -11.86 -1.05
CA ILE A 300 13.93 -12.83 -1.50
C ILE A 300 15.24 -12.55 -0.75
N PHE A 301 15.64 -13.51 0.11
CA PHE A 301 16.92 -13.46 0.83
C PHE A 301 18.04 -14.25 0.15
N SER A 302 17.69 -15.19 -0.73
CA SER A 302 18.63 -15.88 -1.61
C SER A 302 19.39 -14.90 -2.50
N ASN A 303 20.66 -15.22 -2.77
CA ASN A 303 21.48 -14.50 -3.76
C ASN A 303 21.10 -14.87 -5.21
N GLU A 304 20.45 -16.00 -5.40
CA GLU A 304 20.00 -16.49 -6.71
C GLU A 304 18.48 -16.37 -6.82
N TYR A 305 18.03 -15.64 -7.84
CA TYR A 305 16.62 -15.43 -8.16
C TYR A 305 16.47 -15.05 -9.64
N THR A 306 15.26 -15.19 -10.16
CA THR A 306 14.94 -14.84 -11.55
C THR A 306 14.47 -13.40 -11.64
N HIS A 307 15.04 -12.63 -12.56
CA HIS A 307 14.50 -11.33 -12.98
C HIS A 307 13.86 -11.47 -14.35
N ALA A 308 12.56 -11.21 -14.45
CA ALA A 308 11.80 -11.32 -15.69
C ALA A 308 10.63 -10.32 -15.67
N GLU A 309 10.38 -9.68 -16.81
CA GLU A 309 9.26 -8.73 -16.99
C GLU A 309 9.26 -7.59 -15.96
N GLY A 310 10.45 -7.08 -15.59
CA GLY A 310 10.61 -6.03 -14.59
C GLY A 310 10.29 -6.46 -13.14
N GLN A 311 10.08 -7.76 -12.91
CA GLN A 311 9.73 -8.34 -11.61
C GLN A 311 10.78 -9.36 -11.16
N ASN A 312 10.83 -9.60 -9.85
CA ASN A 312 11.73 -10.59 -9.26
C ASN A 312 10.92 -11.81 -8.83
N TRP A 313 11.55 -12.98 -8.89
CA TRP A 313 10.90 -14.26 -8.60
C TRP A 313 11.90 -15.17 -7.90
N HIS A 314 11.49 -15.85 -6.83
CA HIS A 314 12.24 -17.04 -6.41
C HIS A 314 12.30 -18.03 -7.59
N LEU A 315 13.39 -18.80 -7.71
CA LEU A 315 13.59 -19.74 -8.82
C LEU A 315 12.41 -20.70 -9.03
N LYS A 316 11.78 -21.15 -7.93
CA LYS A 316 10.62 -22.06 -7.94
C LYS A 316 9.26 -21.36 -8.13
N HIS A 317 9.21 -20.03 -8.12
CA HIS A 317 7.97 -19.25 -8.14
C HIS A 317 7.70 -18.56 -9.49
N PHE A 318 8.61 -18.69 -10.46
CA PHE A 318 8.34 -18.31 -11.84
C PHE A 318 7.50 -19.39 -12.53
N CYS A 319 6.20 -19.37 -12.24
CA CYS A 319 5.24 -20.40 -12.65
C CYS A 319 3.99 -19.79 -13.27
N CYS A 320 3.31 -20.56 -14.11
CA CYS A 320 2.03 -20.21 -14.70
C CYS A 320 1.04 -19.85 -13.60
N PHE A 321 0.39 -18.69 -13.75
CA PHE A 321 -0.57 -18.20 -12.76
C PHE A 321 -1.87 -19.03 -12.71
N ASP A 322 -2.17 -19.77 -13.78
CA ASP A 322 -3.39 -20.58 -13.89
C ASP A 322 -3.20 -22.02 -13.38
N CYS A 323 -2.04 -22.63 -13.62
CA CYS A 323 -1.81 -24.07 -13.36
C CYS A 323 -0.55 -24.40 -12.56
N ASP A 324 0.22 -23.39 -12.14
CA ASP A 324 1.44 -23.53 -11.32
C ASP A 324 2.61 -24.29 -11.96
N CYS A 325 2.54 -24.64 -13.25
CA CYS A 325 3.70 -25.23 -13.92
C CYS A 325 4.85 -24.22 -14.02
N VAL A 326 6.09 -24.71 -13.83
CA VAL A 326 7.31 -23.90 -13.93
C VAL A 326 7.47 -23.36 -15.35
N LEU A 327 7.79 -22.07 -15.48
CA LEU A 327 7.92 -21.37 -16.76
C LEU A 327 9.37 -21.16 -17.21
N ALA A 328 10.34 -21.53 -16.38
CA ALA A 328 11.74 -21.45 -16.75
C ALA A 328 12.03 -22.31 -18.00
N GLY A 329 12.56 -21.68 -19.06
CA GLY A 329 12.92 -22.36 -20.30
C GLY A 329 11.75 -22.72 -21.23
N VAL A 330 10.52 -22.30 -20.93
CA VAL A 330 9.35 -22.53 -21.78
C VAL A 330 8.69 -21.22 -22.22
N VAL A 331 7.97 -21.25 -23.34
CA VAL A 331 7.21 -20.11 -23.84
C VAL A 331 6.05 -19.79 -22.90
N TYR A 332 5.97 -18.52 -22.48
CA TYR A 332 4.89 -17.99 -21.65
C TYR A 332 4.39 -16.66 -22.22
N LEU A 333 3.22 -16.24 -21.76
CA LEU A 333 2.59 -14.98 -22.10
C LEU A 333 2.22 -14.19 -20.85
N MET A 334 2.35 -12.87 -20.91
CA MET A 334 1.89 -11.98 -19.84
C MET A 334 0.43 -11.61 -20.06
N VAL A 335 -0.43 -11.99 -19.12
CA VAL A 335 -1.84 -11.62 -19.10
C VAL A 335 -2.11 -10.83 -17.83
N ASN A 336 -2.44 -9.54 -17.95
CA ASN A 336 -2.61 -8.62 -16.81
C ASN A 336 -1.40 -8.68 -15.84
N ASP A 337 -0.19 -8.56 -16.40
CA ASP A 337 1.10 -8.63 -15.68
C ASP A 337 1.40 -9.96 -14.96
N LYS A 338 0.67 -11.03 -15.33
CA LYS A 338 0.86 -12.37 -14.77
C LYS A 338 1.33 -13.35 -15.84
N PRO A 339 2.38 -14.14 -15.58
CA PRO A 339 2.88 -15.08 -16.56
C PRO A 339 1.97 -16.32 -16.64
N VAL A 340 1.58 -16.70 -17.85
CA VAL A 340 0.69 -17.81 -18.16
C VAL A 340 1.34 -18.70 -19.22
N CYS A 341 1.34 -20.02 -19.01
CA CYS A 341 1.88 -20.95 -20.01
C CYS A 341 1.02 -20.94 -21.29
N LYS A 342 1.63 -21.28 -22.43
CA LYS A 342 0.91 -21.31 -23.73
C LYS A 342 -0.41 -22.09 -23.66
N SER A 343 -0.42 -23.26 -23.02
CA SER A 343 -1.61 -24.10 -22.89
C SER A 343 -2.76 -23.39 -22.16
N CYS A 344 -2.48 -22.78 -21.00
CA CYS A 344 -3.47 -22.00 -20.26
C CYS A 344 -3.90 -20.74 -21.00
N TYR A 345 -2.96 -20.07 -21.70
CA TYR A 345 -3.29 -18.92 -22.54
C TYR A 345 -4.30 -19.29 -23.61
N VAL A 346 -4.01 -20.33 -24.40
CA VAL A 346 -4.91 -20.79 -25.47
C VAL A 346 -6.29 -21.17 -24.93
N LYS A 347 -6.33 -21.83 -23.77
CA LYS A 347 -7.58 -22.30 -23.15
C LYS A 347 -8.45 -21.19 -22.58
N ASN A 348 -7.85 -20.21 -21.89
CA ASN A 348 -8.58 -19.27 -21.03
C ASN A 348 -8.48 -17.81 -21.48
N HIS A 349 -7.48 -17.45 -22.27
CA HIS A 349 -7.08 -16.06 -22.53
C HIS A 349 -6.90 -15.72 -24.01
N ALA A 350 -7.03 -16.70 -24.91
CA ALA A 350 -6.75 -16.52 -26.33
C ALA A 350 -7.59 -15.40 -26.94
N ALA A 351 -6.93 -14.55 -27.75
CA ALA A 351 -7.66 -13.66 -28.61
C ALA A 351 -8.51 -14.48 -29.59
N ILE A 352 -9.81 -14.18 -29.66
CA ILE A 352 -10.71 -14.82 -30.61
C ILE A 352 -10.72 -14.01 -31.90
N CYS A 353 -10.55 -14.68 -33.03
CA CYS A 353 -10.62 -14.05 -34.34
C CYS A 353 -12.06 -13.65 -34.66
N GLN A 354 -12.29 -12.38 -34.92
CA GLN A 354 -13.60 -11.84 -35.29
C GLN A 354 -14.12 -12.36 -36.64
N GLY A 355 -13.23 -12.79 -37.54
CA GLY A 355 -13.59 -13.43 -38.81
C GLY A 355 -14.10 -14.86 -38.65
N CYS A 356 -13.22 -15.78 -38.22
CA CYS A 356 -13.53 -17.22 -38.16
C CYS A 356 -14.03 -17.72 -36.79
N HIS A 357 -14.07 -16.87 -35.77
CA HIS A 357 -14.46 -17.19 -34.38
C HIS A 357 -13.60 -18.24 -33.66
N ASN A 358 -12.44 -18.58 -34.23
CA ASN A 358 -11.47 -19.48 -33.60
C ASN A 358 -10.40 -18.70 -32.82
N ALA A 359 -9.77 -19.36 -31.85
CA ALA A 359 -8.62 -18.83 -31.12
C ALA A 359 -7.44 -18.53 -32.05
N ILE A 360 -6.75 -17.43 -31.79
CA ILE A 360 -5.51 -17.04 -32.46
C ILE A 360 -4.33 -17.56 -31.62
N ASP A 361 -3.44 -18.35 -32.24
CA ASP A 361 -2.23 -18.81 -31.55
C ASP A 361 -1.40 -17.58 -31.11
N PRO A 362 -0.98 -17.50 -29.85
CA PRO A 362 -0.18 -16.38 -29.35
C PRO A 362 1.13 -16.13 -30.11
N GLU A 363 1.69 -17.16 -30.76
CA GLU A 363 2.97 -17.08 -31.47
C GLU A 363 2.82 -16.61 -32.93
N VAL A 364 1.60 -16.56 -33.46
CA VAL A 364 1.36 -16.08 -34.84
C VAL A 364 1.07 -14.59 -34.88
N GLN A 365 1.45 -13.96 -35.99
CA GLN A 365 1.05 -12.58 -36.26
C GLN A 365 -0.48 -12.48 -36.38
N ARG A 366 -1.03 -11.39 -35.85
CA ARG A 366 -2.45 -11.07 -35.90
C ARG A 366 -2.68 -9.61 -36.23
N VAL A 367 -3.86 -9.32 -36.77
CA VAL A 367 -4.33 -7.94 -36.93
C VAL A 367 -5.15 -7.57 -35.72
N THR A 368 -4.81 -6.48 -35.04
CA THR A 368 -5.57 -5.95 -33.90
C THR A 368 -6.02 -4.53 -34.23
N TYR A 369 -7.31 -4.26 -34.06
CA TYR A 369 -7.88 -2.92 -34.16
C TYR A 369 -8.91 -2.70 -33.06
N ASN A 370 -8.71 -1.70 -32.22
CA ASN A 370 -9.44 -1.53 -30.95
C ASN A 370 -9.42 -2.83 -30.14
N ASN A 371 -10.59 -3.38 -29.81
CA ASN A 371 -10.75 -4.62 -29.04
C ASN A 371 -10.91 -5.87 -29.92
N PHE A 372 -10.87 -5.72 -31.25
CA PHE A 372 -11.07 -6.82 -32.19
C PHE A 372 -9.74 -7.35 -32.70
N ASN A 373 -9.70 -8.66 -32.91
CA ASN A 373 -8.53 -9.37 -33.39
C ASN A 373 -8.93 -10.24 -34.58
N TRP A 374 -8.04 -10.40 -35.55
CA TRP A 374 -8.20 -11.31 -36.67
C TRP A 374 -6.88 -12.05 -36.90
N HIS A 375 -6.95 -13.31 -37.35
CA HIS A 375 -5.75 -13.95 -37.90
C HIS A 375 -5.20 -13.09 -39.04
N ALA A 376 -3.87 -13.00 -39.15
CA ALA A 376 -3.19 -12.35 -40.28
C ALA A 376 -3.23 -13.25 -41.54
N ALA A 377 -4.42 -13.71 -41.90
CA ALA A 377 -4.70 -14.66 -42.97
C ALA A 377 -5.74 -14.10 -43.94
N GLN A 378 -5.66 -14.52 -45.20
CA GLN A 378 -6.55 -14.05 -46.25
C GLN A 378 -8.00 -14.49 -46.04
N GLU A 379 -8.23 -15.54 -45.25
CA GLU A 379 -9.60 -16.01 -44.96
C GLU A 379 -10.27 -15.24 -43.81
N CYS A 380 -9.52 -14.45 -43.03
CA CYS A 380 -10.01 -13.89 -41.77
C CYS A 380 -10.16 -12.38 -41.77
N PHE A 381 -9.21 -11.64 -42.38
CA PHE A 381 -9.26 -10.17 -42.40
C PHE A 381 -9.78 -9.65 -43.74
N LEU A 382 -11.10 -9.77 -43.91
CA LEU A 382 -11.83 -9.55 -45.16
C LEU A 382 -12.82 -8.40 -45.06
N CYS A 383 -13.01 -7.67 -46.15
CA CYS A 383 -14.07 -6.69 -46.25
C CYS A 383 -15.45 -7.35 -46.08
N SER A 384 -16.24 -6.88 -45.12
CA SER A 384 -17.56 -7.44 -44.81
C SER A 384 -18.59 -7.33 -45.94
N CYS A 385 -18.35 -6.47 -46.95
CA CYS A 385 -19.23 -6.30 -48.11
C CYS A 385 -18.80 -7.15 -49.33
N CYS A 386 -17.51 -7.13 -49.69
CA CYS A 386 -17.02 -7.71 -50.95
C CYS A 386 -16.01 -8.85 -50.78
N SER A 387 -15.73 -9.26 -49.53
CA SER A 387 -14.76 -10.31 -49.19
C SER A 387 -13.34 -10.07 -49.69
N LYS A 388 -12.99 -8.82 -50.07
CA LYS A 388 -11.62 -8.45 -50.43
C LYS A 388 -10.71 -8.56 -49.20
N CYS A 389 -9.57 -9.24 -49.34
CA CYS A 389 -8.55 -9.29 -48.30
C CYS A 389 -7.99 -7.89 -47.99
N LEU A 390 -7.91 -7.57 -46.70
CA LEU A 390 -7.50 -6.27 -46.18
C LEU A 390 -6.10 -6.29 -45.54
N ILE A 391 -5.40 -7.42 -45.57
CA ILE A 391 -4.03 -7.53 -45.05
C ILE A 391 -3.11 -6.55 -45.80
N GLY A 392 -2.46 -5.66 -45.05
CA GLY A 392 -1.60 -4.61 -45.62
C GLY A 392 -2.33 -3.53 -46.41
N GLN A 393 -3.67 -3.51 -46.41
CA GLN A 393 -4.48 -2.52 -47.12
C GLN A 393 -5.05 -1.48 -46.15
N ARG A 394 -5.43 -0.30 -46.69
CA ARG A 394 -6.26 0.65 -45.95
C ARG A 394 -7.67 0.06 -45.80
N PHE A 395 -8.30 0.30 -44.66
CA PHE A 395 -9.65 -0.16 -44.35
C PHE A 395 -10.42 0.83 -43.48
N ILE A 396 -11.73 0.67 -43.42
CA ILE A 396 -12.65 1.45 -42.58
C ILE A 396 -13.34 0.50 -41.59
N PRO A 397 -13.13 0.65 -40.27
CA PRO A 397 -13.77 -0.19 -39.26
C PRO A 397 -15.11 0.39 -38.77
N GLU A 398 -16.07 -0.48 -38.45
CA GLU A 398 -17.35 -0.13 -37.79
C GLU A 398 -17.86 -1.32 -36.97
N GLU A 399 -17.93 -1.18 -35.64
CA GLU A 399 -18.51 -2.16 -34.71
C GLU A 399 -18.08 -3.64 -34.92
N GLY A 400 -16.81 -3.87 -35.26
CA GLY A 400 -16.26 -5.22 -35.50
C GLY A 400 -16.33 -5.69 -36.96
N MET A 401 -17.00 -4.93 -37.83
CA MET A 401 -16.89 -5.05 -39.28
C MET A 401 -15.74 -4.22 -39.82
N VAL A 402 -15.22 -4.61 -40.98
CA VAL A 402 -14.15 -3.89 -41.68
C VAL A 402 -14.47 -3.79 -43.17
N PHE A 403 -14.21 -2.63 -43.77
CA PHE A 403 -14.57 -2.33 -45.16
C PHE A 403 -13.35 -1.85 -45.96
N CYS A 404 -13.28 -2.24 -47.23
CA CYS A 404 -12.20 -1.78 -48.13
C CYS A 404 -12.39 -0.34 -48.63
N SER A 405 -13.62 0.17 -48.57
CA SER A 405 -13.98 1.50 -49.10
C SER A 405 -15.27 2.03 -48.47
N VAL A 406 -15.55 3.33 -48.68
CA VAL A 406 -16.79 3.97 -48.21
C VAL A 406 -18.01 3.36 -48.91
N GLU A 407 -17.91 3.03 -50.19
CA GLU A 407 -19.00 2.40 -50.95
C GLU A 407 -19.39 1.04 -50.38
N CYS A 408 -18.40 0.23 -49.97
CA CYS A 408 -18.65 -1.05 -49.32
C CYS A 408 -19.30 -0.89 -47.94
N LYS A 409 -18.93 0.16 -47.21
CA LYS A 409 -19.53 0.49 -45.92
C LYS A 409 -20.99 0.88 -46.06
N GLU A 410 -21.29 1.81 -46.98
CA GLU A 410 -22.66 2.28 -47.20
C GLU A 410 -23.59 1.18 -47.73
N LYS A 411 -23.10 0.28 -48.59
CA LYS A 411 -23.87 -0.89 -49.08
C LYS A 411 -24.33 -1.86 -47.98
N MET A 412 -23.64 -1.90 -46.85
CA MET A 412 -23.99 -2.78 -45.73
C MET A 412 -24.84 -2.08 -44.67
N ARG A 413 -25.08 -0.77 -44.82
CA ARG A 413 -25.98 0.04 -43.98
C ARG A 413 -27.40 0.13 -44.56
N SER A 414 -27.54 -0.06 -45.87
CA SER A 414 -28.81 -0.20 -46.58
C SER A 414 -29.34 -1.63 -46.49
#